data_AF-A0A3B9K1P0-F1
#
_entry.id   AF-A0A3B9K1P0-F1
#
_cell.length_a   1.000
_cell.length_b   1.000
_cell.length_c   1.000
_cell.angle_alpha   90.00
_cell.angle_beta   90.00
_cell.angle_gamma   90.00
#
_symmetry.space_group_name_H-M   'P 1'
#
loop_
_entity.id
_entity.type
_entity.pdbx_description
1 polymer ?
#
loop_
_entity_poly.entity_id
_entity_poly.type
_entity_poly.pdbx_seq_one_letter_code
_entity_poly.pdbx_strand_id
1 'polypeptide(L)'
;MLEMIALAGFAAAACLFLIFKFGNIRRILAFDIPIDIGVTGFLSAMLFGTFSGMATALIAGTFVSVILYVLKRTIGHDKLTLKGWKQGPRPIDGVWK
;
A
#
# COMPACT_ATOMS: atom_id res chain seq x y z
N MET A 1 -22.83 -8.67 1.07
CA MET A 1 -21.46 -8.93 1.58
C MET A 1 -20.47 -9.09 0.43
N LEU A 2 -20.74 -9.98 -0.52
CA LEU A 2 -19.88 -10.17 -1.71
C LEU A 2 -19.66 -8.87 -2.51
N GLU A 3 -20.71 -8.07 -2.72
CA GLU A 3 -20.61 -6.79 -3.44
C GLU A 3 -19.68 -5.78 -2.76
N MET A 4 -19.72 -5.68 -1.43
CA MET A 4 -18.84 -4.80 -0.66
C MET A 4 -17.37 -5.23 -0.78
N ILE A 5 -17.11 -6.54 -0.76
CA ILE A 5 -15.75 -7.08 -0.94
C ILE A 5 -15.25 -6.80 -2.37
N ALA A 6 -16.12 -6.95 -3.38
CA ALA A 6 -15.78 -6.64 -4.76
C ALA A 6 -15.42 -5.16 -4.93
N LEU A 7 -16.26 -4.24 -4.42
CA LEU A 7 -16.01 -2.80 -4.44
C LEU A 7 -14.74 -2.43 -3.66
N ALA A 8 -14.50 -3.07 -2.52
CA ALA A 8 -13.28 -2.86 -1.74
C ALA A 8 -12.03 -3.32 -2.51
N GLY A 9 -12.12 -4.44 -3.21
CA GLY A 9 -11.06 -4.92 -4.10
C GLY A 9 -10.76 -3.93 -5.23
N PHE A 10 -11.81 -3.38 -5.88
CA PHE A 10 -11.64 -2.34 -6.89
C PHE A 10 -11.03 -1.05 -6.32
N ALA A 11 -11.49 -0.60 -5.15
CA ALA A 11 -10.94 0.58 -4.48
C ALA A 11 -9.46 0.38 -4.12
N ALA A 12 -9.11 -0.79 -3.56
CA ALA A 12 -7.72 -1.14 -3.25
C ALA A 12 -6.86 -1.18 -4.51
N ALA A 13 -7.34 -1.81 -5.59
CA ALA A 13 -6.65 -1.84 -6.87
C ALA A 13 -6.45 -0.44 -7.47
N ALA A 14 -7.45 0.43 -7.38
CA ALA A 14 -7.35 1.82 -7.82
C ALA A 14 -6.30 2.60 -7.02
N CYS A 15 -6.30 2.48 -5.69
CA CYS A 15 -5.29 3.09 -4.84
C CYS A 15 -3.88 2.57 -5.14
N LEU A 16 -3.70 1.25 -5.28
CA LEU A 16 -2.42 0.65 -5.63
C LEU A 16 -1.93 1.06 -7.01
N PHE A 17 -2.83 1.15 -7.99
CA PHE A 17 -2.52 1.66 -9.32
C PHE A 17 -1.97 3.08 -9.26
N LEU A 18 -2.61 3.97 -8.47
CA LEU A 18 -2.11 5.33 -8.27
C LEU A 18 -0.74 5.33 -7.59
N ILE A 19 -0.56 4.54 -6.52
CA ILE A 19 0.71 4.42 -5.79
C ILE A 19 1.82 3.98 -6.75
N PHE A 20 1.62 2.91 -7.52
CA PHE A 20 2.64 2.40 -8.45
C PHE A 20 2.91 3.32 -9.63
N LYS A 21 1.96 4.18 -10.00
CA LYS A 21 2.16 5.20 -11.04
C LYS A 21 3.22 6.24 -10.66
N PHE A 22 3.51 6.44 -9.38
CA PHE A 22 4.55 7.38 -8.91
C PHE A 22 6.00 6.91 -9.18
N GLY A 23 6.20 5.82 -9.91
CA GLY A 23 7.48 5.44 -10.50
C GLY A 23 8.20 4.33 -9.74
N ASN A 24 9.31 4.65 -9.06
CA ASN A 24 10.18 3.63 -8.47
C ASN A 24 9.57 3.03 -7.19
N ILE A 25 9.09 1.78 -7.31
CA ILE A 25 8.44 1.02 -6.25
C ILE A 25 9.29 0.91 -4.98
N ARG A 26 10.62 0.85 -5.08
CA ARG A 26 11.50 0.74 -3.90
C ARG A 26 11.54 2.01 -3.07
N ARG A 27 11.38 3.17 -3.72
CA ARG A 27 11.30 4.47 -3.04
C ARG A 27 9.94 4.64 -2.36
N ILE A 28 8.89 4.20 -3.03
CA ILE A 28 7.52 4.17 -2.49
C ILE A 28 7.48 3.30 -1.22
N LEU A 29 8.08 2.11 -1.26
CA LEU A 29 8.14 1.19 -0.11
C LEU A 29 8.98 1.73 1.08
N ALA A 30 9.81 2.75 0.87
CA ALA A 30 10.49 3.46 1.95
C ALA A 30 9.53 4.33 2.77
N PHE A 31 8.39 4.69 2.17
CA PHE A 31 7.31 5.48 2.75
C PHE A 31 6.03 4.65 2.93
N ASP A 32 6.16 3.34 3.18
CA ASP A 32 5.02 2.44 3.35
C ASP A 32 4.02 2.92 4.40
N ILE A 33 4.50 3.31 5.59
CA ILE A 33 3.65 3.76 6.70
C ILE A 33 2.85 5.03 6.36
N PRO A 34 3.47 6.16 5.94
CA PRO A 34 2.70 7.36 5.63
C PRO A 34 1.75 7.17 4.44
N ILE A 35 2.09 6.32 3.46
CA ILE A 35 1.20 5.98 2.35
C ILE A 35 0.00 5.19 2.86
N ASP A 36 0.20 4.19 3.72
CA ASP A 36 -0.89 3.36 4.26
C ASP A 36 -1.86 4.18 5.11
N ILE A 37 -1.33 5.06 5.97
CA ILE A 37 -2.14 6.00 6.76
C ILE A 37 -2.90 6.96 5.82
N GLY A 38 -2.23 7.48 4.78
CA GLY A 38 -2.84 8.36 3.79
C GLY A 38 -3.99 7.69 3.03
N VAL A 39 -3.80 6.45 2.58
CA VAL A 39 -4.84 5.67 1.88
C VAL A 39 -6.00 5.36 2.82
N THR A 40 -5.72 4.91 4.03
CA THR A 40 -6.76 4.57 5.02
C THR A 40 -7.59 5.79 5.38
N GLY A 41 -6.94 6.93 5.63
CA GLY A 41 -7.62 8.20 5.90
C GLY A 41 -8.43 8.70 4.70
N PHE A 42 -7.85 8.63 3.49
CA PHE A 42 -8.52 9.02 2.25
C PHE A 42 -9.78 8.20 1.98
N LEU A 43 -9.69 6.87 2.05
CA LEU A 43 -10.84 5.97 1.85
C LEU A 43 -11.91 6.19 2.91
N SER A 44 -11.50 6.36 4.17
CA SER A 44 -12.43 6.64 5.28
C SER A 44 -13.16 7.96 5.10
N ALA A 45 -12.47 9.00 4.61
CA ALA A 45 -13.07 10.30 4.33
C ALA A 45 -14.04 10.25 3.14
N MET A 46 -13.67 9.56 2.05
CA MET A 46 -14.51 9.47 0.86
C MET A 46 -15.77 8.61 1.06
N LEU A 47 -15.70 7.59 1.92
CA LEU A 47 -16.78 6.62 2.14
C LEU A 47 -17.45 6.78 3.51
N PHE A 48 -17.30 7.95 4.13
CA PHE A 48 -17.92 8.27 5.41
C PHE A 48 -19.45 8.36 5.31
N GLY A 49 -20.16 7.98 6.38
CA GLY A 49 -21.59 8.26 6.54
C GLY A 49 -22.54 7.08 6.29
N THR A 50 -22.06 5.94 5.78
CA THR A 50 -22.88 4.72 5.65
C THR A 50 -22.14 3.48 6.15
N PHE A 51 -22.87 2.47 6.63
CA PHE A 51 -22.27 1.21 7.06
C PHE A 51 -21.51 0.51 5.92
N SER A 52 -22.11 0.43 4.73
CA SER A 52 -21.47 -0.18 3.57
C SER A 52 -20.23 0.59 3.09
N GLY A 53 -20.27 1.92 3.14
CA GLY A 53 -19.12 2.77 2.81
C GLY A 53 -17.95 2.54 3.77
N MET A 54 -18.21 2.62 5.07
CA MET A 54 -17.18 2.38 6.10
C MET A 54 -16.62 0.96 6.04
N ALA A 55 -17.47 -0.05 5.85
CA ALA A 55 -17.02 -1.44 5.68
C ALA A 55 -16.13 -1.60 4.44
N THR A 56 -16.51 -0.97 3.32
CA THR A 56 -15.71 -0.97 2.08
C THR A 56 -14.36 -0.29 2.29
N ALA A 57 -14.31 0.86 2.97
CA ALA A 57 -13.08 1.57 3.29
C ALA A 57 -12.13 0.74 4.16
N LEU A 58 -12.65 0.08 5.20
CA LEU A 58 -11.85 -0.79 6.08
C LEU A 58 -11.26 -1.98 5.31
N ILE A 59 -12.09 -2.67 4.52
CA ILE A 59 -11.64 -3.84 3.75
C ILE A 59 -10.62 -3.40 2.69
N ALA A 60 -10.89 -2.32 1.95
CA ALA A 60 -9.99 -1.81 0.92
C ALA A 60 -8.64 -1.35 1.50
N GLY A 61 -8.66 -0.56 2.58
CA GLY A 61 -7.45 -0.12 3.27
C GLY A 61 -6.61 -1.29 3.75
N THR A 62 -7.26 -2.32 4.30
CA THR A 62 -6.58 -3.56 4.72
C THR A 62 -5.91 -4.27 3.54
N PHE A 63 -6.58 -4.39 2.39
CA PHE A 63 -5.97 -4.98 1.19
C PHE A 63 -4.73 -4.21 0.73
N VAL A 64 -4.79 -2.88 0.70
CA VAL A 64 -3.63 -2.03 0.34
C VAL A 64 -2.48 -2.25 1.33
N SER A 65 -2.76 -2.21 2.63
CA SER A 65 -1.76 -2.40 3.69
C SER A 65 -1.05 -3.75 3.57
N VAL A 66 -1.80 -4.85 3.41
CA VAL A 66 -1.24 -6.19 3.22
C VAL A 66 -0.35 -6.26 1.99
N ILE A 67 -0.77 -5.68 0.87
CA ILE A 67 0.01 -5.69 -0.37
C ILE A 67 1.31 -4.90 -0.21
N LEU A 68 1.27 -3.70 0.38
CA LEU A 68 2.48 -2.92 0.67
C LEU A 68 3.43 -3.66 1.61
N TYR A 69 2.89 -4.32 2.65
CA TYR A 69 3.67 -5.13 3.57
C TYR A 69 4.39 -6.30 2.88
N VAL A 70 3.68 -7.06 2.04
CA VAL A 70 4.26 -8.17 1.28
C VAL A 70 5.32 -7.68 0.28
N LEU A 71 5.05 -6.55 -0.40
CA LEU A 71 6.01 -5.95 -1.34
C LEU A 71 7.29 -5.48 -0.65
N LYS A 72 7.17 -4.85 0.53
CA LYS A 72 8.33 -4.43 1.34
C LYS A 72 9.19 -5.62 1.72
N ARG A 73 8.59 -6.77 2.00
CA ARG A 73 9.30 -7.99 2.39
C ARG A 73 9.92 -8.75 1.22
N THR A 74 9.34 -8.67 0.02
CA THR A 74 9.86 -9.36 -1.17
C THR A 74 10.92 -8.53 -1.91
N ILE A 75 10.64 -7.26 -2.17
CA ILE A 75 11.50 -6.38 -2.99
C ILE A 75 12.54 -5.65 -2.13
N GLY A 76 12.20 -5.35 -0.87
CA GLY A 76 12.95 -4.40 -0.05
C GLY A 76 12.62 -2.95 -0.42
N HIS A 77 13.25 -2.01 0.29
CA HIS A 77 13.06 -0.58 0.07
C HIS A 77 14.42 0.13 -0.09
N ASP A 78 14.41 1.24 -0.81
CA ASP A 78 15.57 2.12 -0.86
C ASP A 78 15.64 2.93 0.44
N LYS A 79 16.85 3.27 0.89
CA LYS A 79 17.05 4.16 2.03
C LYS A 79 17.30 5.56 1.51
N LEU A 80 16.46 6.52 1.92
CA LEU A 80 16.72 7.92 1.70
C LEU A 80 17.86 8.35 2.64
N THR A 81 18.97 8.81 2.06
CA THR A 81 20.12 9.34 2.82
C THR A 81 20.32 10.81 2.45
N LEU A 82 21.06 11.57 3.28
CA LEU A 82 21.40 12.97 3.00
C LEU A 82 22.15 13.17 1.67
N LYS A 83 22.78 12.12 1.14
CA LYS A 83 23.48 12.11 -0.16
C LYS A 83 22.63 11.56 -1.32
N GLY A 84 21.33 11.33 -1.09
CA GLY A 84 20.40 10.78 -2.07
C GLY A 84 19.93 9.35 -1.76
N TRP A 85 19.35 8.69 -2.76
CA TRP A 85 18.79 7.35 -2.65
C TRP A 85 19.88 6.28 -2.70
N LYS A 86 19.94 5.42 -1.67
CA LYS A 86 20.76 4.21 -1.70
C LYS A 86 19.90 2.97 -1.77
N GLN A 87 20.24 2.08 -2.68
CA GLN A 87 19.54 0.82 -2.85
C GLN A 87 19.74 -0.07 -1.62
N GLY A 88 18.64 -0.44 -0.96
CA GLY A 88 18.67 -1.40 0.14
C GLY A 88 18.88 -2.84 -0.35
N PRO A 89 19.41 -3.74 0.49
CA PRO A 89 19.50 -5.15 0.15
C PRO A 89 18.10 -5.71 -0.09
N ARG A 90 17.96 -6.59 -1.10
CA ARG A 90 16.71 -7.33 -1.30
C ARG A 90 16.60 -8.41 -0.22
N PRO A 91 15.54 -8.44 0.60
CA PRO A 91 15.42 -9.43 1.65
C PRO A 91 15.38 -10.88 1.11
N ILE A 92 14.82 -11.08 -0.09
CA ILE A 92 14.74 -12.40 -0.73
C ILE A 92 16.11 -13.01 -1.09
N ASP A 93 17.14 -12.18 -1.31
CA ASP A 93 18.47 -12.64 -1.70
C ASP A 93 19.21 -13.40 -0.56
N GLY A 94 18.70 -13.30 0.69
CA GLY A 94 19.22 -14.02 1.85
C GLY A 94 18.42 -15.27 2.25
N VAL A 95 17.31 -15.58 1.56
CA VAL A 95 16.43 -16.72 1.88
C VAL A 95 16.83 -17.99 1.11
N TRP A 96 17.52 -17.83 -0.03
CA TRP A 96 17.95 -18.91 -0.93
C TRP A 96 19.47 -19.13 -0.92
N LYS A 97 20.15 -18.79 0.18
CA LYS A 97 21.56 -19.14 0.42
C LYS A 97 21.67 -20.23 1.46
#